data_AF-A0A7E6EBH7-F1
#
_entry.id   AF-A0A7E6EBH7-F1
#
_cell.length_a   1.000
_cell.length_b   1.000
_cell.length_c   1.000
_cell.angle_alpha   90.00
_cell.angle_beta   90.00
_cell.angle_gamma   90.00
#
_symmetry.space_group_name_H-M   'P 1'
#
loop_
_entity.id
_entity.type
_entity.pdbx_description
1 polymer ?
#
loop_
_entity_poly.entity_id
_entity_poly.type
_entity_poly.pdbx_seq_one_letter_code
_entity_poly.pdbx_strand_id
1 'polypeptide(L)'
;MDRETRVFAESHFRSLRGRLPSRVCPTPDRVDFIENPDSFSYADFFKGYLLPNLPCVFSSAFTEGWGSRKHWVTPSGKPDFDYLLQNYGTPLQRAYSPCLCTSPLTGSTNTGTPWMWTTTVSSTWGPLAPGQEEALRDCHGGLPYDVTAPAFLESRPHPGLNHCSPPLEVMQEAGEMVFVPSGWHHQVHNMEDTISINHNWVNGCNLANMWHFLQQELCAVQREVGEWKDTMPDWHHHCQVIMRSCSGINFKEFYHFLKVIAERRLLLAKEIGPGEVEYGEGSGLGPQQTIFDISRIAEVLASVVVNPDFQKVDTSMLSPQPEDLLQQLEEVMASMEPL
;
A
#
# COMPACT_ATOMS: atom_id res chain seq x y z
N MET A 1 17.90 4.21 1.58
CA MET A 1 17.64 5.59 2.02
C MET A 1 18.92 6.16 2.61
N ASP A 2 19.27 7.40 2.28
CA ASP A 2 20.39 8.15 2.87
C ASP A 2 19.95 8.97 4.11
N ARG A 3 20.90 9.65 4.78
CA ARG A 3 20.64 10.40 6.02
C ARG A 3 19.70 11.58 5.77
N GLU A 4 19.89 12.30 4.67
CA GLU A 4 19.07 13.45 4.30
C GLU A 4 17.61 13.03 4.10
N THR A 5 17.39 11.93 3.38
CA THR A 5 16.07 11.37 3.11
C THR A 5 15.38 10.92 4.40
N ARG A 6 16.11 10.34 5.36
CA ARG A 6 15.53 10.02 6.68
C ARG A 6 15.08 11.26 7.43
N VAL A 7 15.94 12.29 7.50
CA VAL A 7 15.60 13.55 8.18
C VAL A 7 14.38 14.21 7.54
N PHE A 8 14.30 14.18 6.21
CA PHE A 8 13.13 14.64 5.47
C PHE A 8 11.86 13.86 5.86
N ALA A 9 11.95 12.53 5.92
CA ALA A 9 10.84 11.66 6.31
C ALA A 9 10.37 11.90 7.75
N GLU A 10 11.30 12.01 8.70
CA GLU A 10 10.98 12.28 10.10
C GLU A 10 10.34 13.65 10.29
N SER A 11 10.82 14.68 9.58
CA SER A 11 10.21 16.00 9.56
C SER A 11 8.78 15.95 9.03
N HIS A 12 8.55 15.21 7.95
CA HIS A 12 7.22 14.98 7.38
C HIS A 12 6.27 14.36 8.42
N PHE A 13 6.61 13.23 9.03
CA PHE A 13 5.75 12.59 10.03
C PHE A 13 5.57 13.44 11.30
N ARG A 14 6.61 14.16 11.74
CA ARG A 14 6.51 15.09 12.88
C ARG A 14 5.51 16.22 12.59
N SER A 15 5.45 16.71 11.36
CA SER A 15 4.47 17.73 10.95
C SER A 15 3.03 17.22 10.92
N LEU A 16 2.85 15.90 10.75
CA LEU A 16 1.55 15.24 10.75
C LEU A 16 1.07 14.88 12.16
N ARG A 17 1.96 14.78 13.16
CA ARG A 17 1.57 14.46 14.55
C ARG A 17 0.56 15.47 15.09
N GLY A 18 -0.59 14.97 15.53
CA GLY A 18 -1.69 15.77 16.06
C GLY A 18 -2.66 16.33 15.00
N ARG A 19 -2.43 16.04 13.70
CA ARG A 19 -3.39 16.30 12.63
C ARG A 19 -3.95 14.97 12.16
N LEU A 20 -5.28 14.87 12.00
CA LEU A 20 -5.84 13.80 11.18
C LEU A 20 -5.20 13.93 9.79
N PRO A 21 -4.84 12.82 9.11
CA PRO A 21 -4.43 12.89 7.70
C PRO A 21 -5.49 13.74 6.99
N SER A 22 -5.05 14.82 6.34
CA SER A 22 -5.96 15.64 5.54
C SER A 22 -6.72 14.67 4.67
N ARG A 23 -8.05 14.62 4.82
CA ARG A 23 -8.87 13.71 4.02
C ARG A 23 -8.67 13.94 2.53
N VAL A 24 -8.15 15.10 2.13
CA VAL A 24 -7.87 15.46 0.74
C VAL A 24 -6.37 15.67 0.60
N CYS A 25 -5.70 14.76 -0.11
CA CYS A 25 -4.39 15.04 -0.69
C CYS A 25 -4.62 16.01 -1.87
N PRO A 26 -3.77 17.05 -2.06
CA PRO A 26 -3.86 17.86 -3.26
C PRO A 26 -3.65 16.97 -4.48
N THR A 27 -4.67 16.88 -5.34
CA THR A 27 -4.56 16.17 -6.62
C THR A 27 -3.56 16.93 -7.49
N PRO A 28 -2.48 16.29 -7.97
CA PRO A 28 -1.59 16.92 -8.92
C PRO A 28 -2.35 17.15 -10.25
N ASP A 29 -1.91 18.11 -11.06
CA ASP A 29 -2.52 18.36 -12.36
C ASP A 29 -2.19 17.27 -13.40
N ARG A 30 -1.13 16.50 -13.16
CA ARG A 30 -0.66 15.41 -14.02
C ARG A 30 0.12 14.35 -13.22
N VAL A 31 0.23 13.16 -13.78
CA VAL A 31 1.11 12.11 -13.27
C VAL A 31 2.48 12.24 -13.94
N ASP A 32 3.55 12.25 -13.15
CA ASP A 32 4.90 12.35 -13.68
C ASP A 32 5.34 11.05 -14.36
N PHE A 33 6.12 11.20 -15.43
CA PHE A 33 6.72 10.11 -16.19
C PHE A 33 8.24 10.09 -15.98
N ILE A 34 8.74 9.01 -15.40
CA ILE A 34 10.14 8.82 -15.04
C ILE A 34 10.81 8.04 -16.16
N GLU A 35 11.61 8.74 -16.95
CA GLU A 35 12.14 8.21 -18.21
C GLU A 35 13.36 7.29 -18.02
N ASN A 36 14.36 7.72 -17.24
CA ASN A 36 15.67 7.08 -17.22
C ASN A 36 16.00 6.45 -15.85
N PRO A 37 16.23 5.13 -15.76
CA PRO A 37 16.62 4.47 -14.52
C PRO A 37 17.99 4.91 -13.99
N ASP A 38 18.92 5.33 -14.86
CA ASP A 38 20.28 5.71 -14.45
C ASP A 38 20.31 7.06 -13.72
N SER A 39 19.29 7.91 -13.93
CA SER A 39 19.19 9.23 -13.31
C SER A 39 18.19 9.28 -12.15
N PHE A 40 17.58 8.16 -11.77
CA PHE A 40 16.50 8.13 -10.79
C PHE A 40 16.75 7.09 -9.70
N SER A 41 17.10 7.57 -8.52
CA SER A 41 17.40 6.70 -7.39
C SER A 41 16.14 6.35 -6.58
N TYR A 42 16.25 5.33 -5.73
CA TYR A 42 15.23 5.06 -4.72
C TYR A 42 15.00 6.24 -3.76
N ALA A 43 16.02 7.06 -3.50
CA ALA A 43 15.85 8.25 -2.65
C ALA A 43 14.98 9.31 -3.33
N ASP A 44 15.11 9.46 -4.65
CA ASP A 44 14.25 10.36 -5.46
C ASP A 44 12.82 9.84 -5.46
N PHE A 45 12.63 8.53 -5.67
CA PHE A 45 11.32 7.89 -5.53
C PHE A 45 10.70 8.15 -4.15
N PHE A 46 11.48 7.92 -3.09
CA PHE A 46 11.00 8.02 -1.73
C PHE A 46 10.54 9.44 -1.40
N LYS A 47 11.39 10.45 -1.69
CA LYS A 47 11.12 11.86 -1.38
C LYS A 47 10.05 12.46 -2.28
N GLY A 48 10.07 12.14 -3.57
CA GLY A 48 9.20 12.73 -4.59
C GLY A 48 7.81 12.12 -4.67
N TYR A 49 7.67 10.82 -4.37
CA TYR A 49 6.44 10.08 -4.67
C TYR A 49 5.91 9.27 -3.48
N LEU A 50 6.73 8.41 -2.88
CA LEU A 50 6.25 7.50 -1.83
C LEU A 50 5.82 8.24 -0.55
N LEU A 51 6.66 9.12 -0.03
CA LEU A 51 6.37 9.88 1.19
C LEU A 51 5.25 10.92 1.01
N PRO A 52 5.23 11.76 -0.04
CA PRO A 52 4.12 12.67 -0.29
C PRO A 52 2.84 11.96 -0.81
N ASN A 53 2.90 10.64 -1.03
CA ASN A 53 1.79 9.80 -1.48
C ASN A 53 1.24 10.24 -2.85
N LEU A 54 2.13 10.44 -3.83
CA LEU A 54 1.83 10.88 -5.20
C LEU A 54 2.11 9.79 -6.24
N PRO A 55 1.24 9.61 -7.24
CA PRO A 55 1.42 8.59 -8.29
C PRO A 55 2.53 9.00 -9.27
N CYS A 56 3.15 7.99 -9.89
CA CYS A 56 4.08 8.19 -11.01
C CYS A 56 4.12 6.98 -11.94
N VAL A 57 4.59 7.20 -13.17
CA VAL A 57 4.84 6.18 -14.17
C VAL A 57 6.35 6.04 -14.39
N PHE A 58 6.82 4.81 -14.50
CA PHE A 58 8.18 4.49 -14.89
C PHE A 58 8.17 3.95 -16.31
N SER A 59 9.10 4.45 -17.13
CA SER A 59 9.25 3.99 -18.50
C SER A 59 9.59 2.50 -18.58
N SER A 60 9.45 1.94 -19.77
CA SER A 60 9.82 0.54 -20.04
C SER A 60 11.32 0.24 -19.84
N ALA A 61 12.19 1.25 -19.75
CA ALA A 61 13.61 1.05 -19.48
C ALA A 61 13.85 0.39 -18.11
N PHE A 62 13.01 0.68 -17.11
CA PHE A 62 13.12 0.09 -15.76
C PHE A 62 12.89 -1.42 -15.72
N THR A 63 12.25 -1.98 -16.75
CA THR A 63 11.87 -3.40 -16.79
C THR A 63 12.54 -4.16 -17.91
N GLU A 64 13.44 -3.52 -18.69
CA GLU A 64 14.10 -4.12 -19.85
C GLU A 64 14.81 -5.45 -19.55
N GLY A 65 15.39 -5.57 -18.35
CA GLY A 65 16.06 -6.78 -17.90
C GLY A 65 15.13 -7.93 -17.51
N TRP A 66 13.82 -7.72 -17.38
CA TRP A 66 12.90 -8.72 -16.80
C TRP A 66 12.64 -9.88 -17.78
N GLY A 67 12.77 -11.11 -17.30
CA GLY A 67 12.52 -12.31 -18.12
C GLY A 67 11.11 -12.38 -18.68
N SER A 68 10.12 -11.85 -17.95
CA SER A 68 8.73 -11.79 -18.39
C SER A 68 8.55 -10.98 -19.68
N ARG A 69 9.35 -9.93 -19.92
CA ARG A 69 9.33 -9.17 -21.20
C ARG A 69 9.79 -10.00 -22.40
N LYS A 70 10.55 -11.06 -22.17
CA LYS A 70 11.14 -11.90 -23.23
C LYS A 70 10.32 -13.15 -23.50
N HIS A 71 9.56 -13.62 -22.51
CA HIS A 71 8.97 -14.95 -22.55
C HIS A 71 7.44 -14.96 -22.46
N TRP A 72 6.81 -13.90 -21.95
CA TRP A 72 5.36 -13.90 -21.75
C TRP A 72 4.58 -13.37 -22.96
N VAL A 73 5.30 -12.91 -23.98
CA VAL A 73 4.73 -12.38 -25.21
C VAL A 73 5.27 -13.14 -26.41
N THR A 74 4.39 -13.44 -27.36
CA THR A 74 4.74 -14.04 -28.64
C THR A 74 5.46 -13.00 -29.52
N PRO A 75 6.12 -13.42 -30.62
CA PRO A 75 6.69 -12.49 -31.60
C PRO A 75 5.68 -11.52 -32.22
N SER A 76 4.38 -11.82 -32.16
CA SER A 76 3.31 -10.93 -32.62
C SER A 76 2.80 -9.97 -31.54
N GLY A 77 3.45 -9.91 -30.38
CA GLY A 77 3.09 -9.02 -29.27
C GLY A 77 1.87 -9.46 -28.45
N LYS A 78 1.43 -10.73 -28.58
CA LYS A 78 0.28 -11.27 -27.85
C LYS A 78 0.72 -12.10 -26.64
N PRO A 79 -0.11 -12.24 -25.60
CA PRO A 79 0.12 -13.19 -24.50
C PRO A 79 0.51 -14.60 -24.97
N ASP A 80 1.65 -15.11 -24.49
CA ASP A 80 2.09 -16.49 -24.75
C ASP A 80 1.51 -17.45 -23.71
N PHE A 81 0.26 -17.87 -23.95
CA PHE A 81 -0.46 -18.76 -23.02
C PHE A 81 0.19 -20.13 -22.88
N ASP A 82 0.84 -20.65 -23.93
CA ASP A 82 1.51 -21.95 -23.88
C ASP A 82 2.71 -21.90 -22.93
N TYR A 83 3.56 -20.87 -23.08
CA TYR A 83 4.67 -20.64 -22.16
C TYR A 83 4.19 -20.43 -20.73
N LEU A 84 3.17 -19.59 -20.54
CA LEU A 84 2.65 -19.27 -19.20
C LEU A 84 2.07 -20.50 -18.50
N LEU A 85 1.28 -21.31 -19.21
CA LEU A 85 0.68 -22.52 -18.66
C LEU A 85 1.74 -23.57 -18.32
N GLN A 86 2.75 -23.73 -19.18
CA GLN A 86 3.83 -24.70 -18.96
C GLN A 86 4.69 -24.35 -17.74
N ASN A 87 5.01 -23.06 -17.55
CA ASN A 87 5.98 -22.63 -16.54
C ASN A 87 5.33 -22.25 -15.20
N TYR A 88 4.07 -21.83 -15.20
CA TYR A 88 3.42 -21.30 -14.00
C TYR A 88 2.03 -21.89 -13.70
N GLY A 89 1.48 -22.70 -14.60
CA GLY A 89 0.18 -23.35 -14.43
C GLY A 89 -1.01 -22.39 -14.55
N THR A 90 -2.17 -22.84 -14.08
CA THR A 90 -3.45 -22.10 -14.14
C THR A 90 -3.52 -20.79 -13.35
N PRO A 91 -2.75 -20.54 -12.25
CA PRO A 91 -2.84 -19.28 -11.50
C PRO A 91 -2.50 -18.04 -12.33
N LEU A 92 -1.61 -18.14 -13.32
CA LEU A 92 -1.22 -17.00 -14.17
C LEU A 92 -2.27 -16.66 -15.23
N GLN A 93 -3.27 -17.52 -15.47
CA GLN A 93 -4.43 -17.16 -16.26
C GLN A 93 -5.27 -16.05 -15.59
N ARG A 94 -5.16 -15.87 -14.27
CA ARG A 94 -5.81 -14.76 -13.53
C ARG A 94 -5.12 -13.40 -13.73
N ALA A 95 -3.89 -13.40 -14.25
CA ALA A 95 -3.15 -12.18 -14.61
C ALA A 95 -3.47 -11.69 -16.02
N TYR A 96 -4.17 -12.52 -16.82
CA TYR A 96 -4.69 -12.13 -18.12
C TYR A 96 -6.03 -11.43 -17.98
N SER A 97 -6.17 -10.33 -18.70
CA SER A 97 -7.41 -9.58 -18.82
C SER A 97 -7.70 -9.31 -20.31
N PRO A 98 -8.90 -9.69 -20.81
CA PRO A 98 -9.26 -9.42 -22.20
C PRO A 98 -9.36 -7.92 -22.50
N CYS A 99 -9.16 -7.58 -23.76
CA CYS A 99 -9.48 -6.27 -24.32
C CYS A 99 -10.93 -5.84 -23.95
N LEU A 100 -11.11 -4.55 -23.67
CA LEU A 100 -12.35 -3.90 -23.25
C LEU A 100 -12.87 -4.30 -21.86
N CYS A 101 -12.08 -4.97 -21.02
CA CYS A 101 -12.47 -5.17 -19.63
C CYS A 101 -12.21 -3.91 -18.81
N THR A 102 -13.18 -3.54 -17.99
CA THR A 102 -13.10 -2.45 -17.02
C THR A 102 -13.09 -3.05 -15.62
N SER A 103 -12.11 -2.69 -14.79
CA SER A 103 -12.15 -3.03 -13.37
C SER A 103 -13.16 -2.16 -12.63
N PRO A 104 -13.74 -2.61 -11.51
CA PRO A 104 -14.49 -1.69 -10.65
C PRO A 104 -13.59 -0.54 -10.18
N LEU A 105 -14.18 0.62 -9.88
CA LEU A 105 -13.50 1.65 -9.09
C LEU A 105 -13.17 1.08 -7.70
N THR A 106 -11.89 0.99 -7.38
CA THR A 106 -11.44 0.46 -6.09
C THR A 106 -10.32 1.30 -5.49
N GLY A 107 -10.32 1.48 -4.18
CA GLY A 107 -9.18 2.01 -3.45
C GLY A 107 -8.02 1.04 -3.51
N SER A 108 -6.78 1.55 -3.68
CA SER A 108 -5.60 0.85 -3.19
C SER A 108 -5.90 0.44 -1.74
N THR A 109 -6.11 -0.86 -1.49
CA THR A 109 -6.52 -1.36 -0.18
C THR A 109 -5.59 -0.78 0.88
N ASN A 110 -6.12 -0.20 1.97
CA ASN A 110 -5.29 0.35 3.05
C ASN A 110 -4.38 -0.71 3.72
N THR A 111 -4.45 -1.97 3.29
CA THR A 111 -3.55 -3.09 3.62
C THR A 111 -2.27 -3.13 2.77
N GLY A 112 -2.05 -2.19 1.84
CA GLY A 112 -0.79 -2.08 1.09
C GLY A 112 -0.87 -1.10 -0.10
N THR A 113 0.29 -0.59 -0.52
CA THR A 113 0.43 0.23 -1.73
C THR A 113 0.68 -0.67 -2.95
N PRO A 114 -0.08 -0.58 -4.05
CA PRO A 114 0.17 -1.31 -5.28
C PRO A 114 1.28 -0.70 -6.14
N TRP A 115 2.09 -1.58 -6.72
CA TRP A 115 2.79 -1.36 -7.98
C TRP A 115 2.09 -2.24 -8.99
N MET A 116 1.73 -1.67 -10.13
CA MET A 116 1.30 -2.47 -11.26
C MET A 116 2.32 -2.35 -12.38
N TRP A 117 2.80 -3.50 -12.82
CA TRP A 117 3.61 -3.64 -14.02
C TRP A 117 2.79 -4.37 -15.06
N THR A 118 2.82 -3.89 -16.29
CA THR A 118 2.00 -4.43 -17.37
C THR A 118 2.89 -4.81 -18.55
N THR A 119 2.73 -6.04 -19.05
CA THR A 119 3.48 -6.56 -20.22
C THR A 119 2.81 -6.20 -21.55
N THR A 120 1.54 -5.76 -21.56
CA THR A 120 0.81 -5.38 -22.78
C THR A 120 -0.18 -4.24 -22.52
N VAL A 121 -0.26 -3.26 -23.42
CA VAL A 121 -0.95 -1.96 -23.29
C VAL A 121 -2.26 -2.01 -22.49
N SER A 122 -2.36 -1.17 -21.45
CA SER A 122 -3.60 -0.93 -20.66
C SER A 122 -3.82 0.58 -20.52
N SER A 123 -5.06 1.06 -20.61
CA SER A 123 -5.32 2.51 -20.67
C SER A 123 -6.34 2.99 -19.65
N THR A 124 -6.18 4.27 -19.33
CA THR A 124 -7.04 5.07 -18.46
C THR A 124 -7.10 4.54 -17.04
N TRP A 125 -6.04 4.82 -16.30
CA TRP A 125 -6.13 4.91 -14.86
C TRP A 125 -6.86 6.18 -14.50
N GLY A 126 -7.92 6.08 -13.71
CA GLY A 126 -8.58 7.23 -13.08
C GLY A 126 -8.17 7.45 -11.62
N PRO A 127 -6.91 7.74 -11.24
CA PRO A 127 -6.58 7.94 -9.83
C PRO A 127 -7.35 9.13 -9.27
N LEU A 128 -8.17 8.86 -8.27
CA LEU A 128 -8.76 9.83 -7.39
C LEU A 128 -7.89 9.90 -6.15
N ALA A 129 -7.48 11.12 -5.81
CA ALA A 129 -6.74 11.36 -4.58
C ALA A 129 -7.58 10.88 -3.39
N PRO A 130 -6.95 10.36 -2.32
CA PRO A 130 -7.65 9.96 -1.11
C PRO A 130 -8.66 11.03 -0.68
N GLY A 131 -9.89 10.60 -0.37
CA GLY A 131 -11.05 11.40 0.04
C GLY A 131 -11.90 11.97 -1.10
N GLN A 132 -11.45 11.96 -2.35
CA GLN A 132 -12.29 12.37 -3.48
C GLN A 132 -13.42 11.37 -3.75
N GLU A 133 -13.22 10.09 -3.41
CA GLU A 133 -14.24 9.05 -3.54
C GLU A 133 -15.51 9.34 -2.75
N GLU A 134 -15.42 10.10 -1.65
CA GLU A 134 -16.57 10.43 -0.81
C GLU A 134 -17.62 11.26 -1.57
N ALA A 135 -17.18 12.05 -2.56
CA ALA A 135 -18.07 12.79 -3.43
C ALA A 135 -18.78 11.91 -4.49
N LEU A 136 -18.29 10.68 -4.68
CA LEU A 136 -18.83 9.70 -5.63
C LEU A 136 -19.75 8.68 -4.95
N ARG A 137 -19.84 8.67 -3.62
CA ARG A 137 -20.70 7.72 -2.91
C ARG A 137 -22.18 7.99 -3.17
N ASP A 138 -22.94 6.91 -3.38
CA ASP A 138 -24.39 6.96 -3.42
C ASP A 138 -25.02 7.14 -2.02
N CYS A 139 -26.35 7.19 -1.94
CA CYS A 139 -27.08 7.34 -0.68
C CYS A 139 -26.97 6.12 0.26
N HIS A 140 -26.43 5.01 -0.22
CA HIS A 140 -26.14 3.79 0.53
C HIS A 140 -24.65 3.69 0.90
N GLY A 141 -23.83 4.68 0.53
CA GLY A 141 -22.39 4.70 0.77
C GLY A 141 -21.58 3.87 -0.23
N GLY A 142 -22.21 3.32 -1.28
CA GLY A 142 -21.56 2.56 -2.34
C GLY A 142 -20.86 3.46 -3.35
N LEU A 143 -19.75 2.99 -3.91
CA LEU A 143 -19.06 3.66 -5.02
C LEU A 143 -19.58 3.16 -6.37
N PRO A 144 -19.59 4.01 -7.42
CA PRO A 144 -19.95 3.58 -8.77
C PRO A 144 -18.97 2.51 -9.25
N TYR A 145 -19.49 1.52 -9.99
CA TYR A 145 -18.65 0.49 -10.59
C TYR A 145 -17.73 1.07 -11.67
N ASP A 146 -18.30 1.90 -12.55
CA ASP A 146 -17.58 2.54 -13.66
C ASP A 146 -17.88 4.06 -13.64
N VAL A 147 -16.86 4.86 -13.32
CA VAL A 147 -16.96 6.33 -13.26
C VAL A 147 -17.05 7.00 -14.64
N THR A 148 -16.79 6.25 -15.71
CA THR A 148 -16.83 6.71 -17.09
C THR A 148 -18.14 6.33 -17.80
N ALA A 149 -18.97 5.50 -17.17
CA ALA A 149 -20.21 5.03 -17.76
C ALA A 149 -21.18 6.19 -18.06
N PRO A 150 -21.79 6.26 -19.27
CA PRO A 150 -22.74 7.31 -19.62
C PRO A 150 -23.89 7.43 -18.61
N ALA A 151 -24.36 6.31 -18.07
CA ALA A 151 -25.40 6.30 -17.05
C ALA A 151 -25.03 7.09 -15.79
N PHE A 152 -23.75 7.10 -15.40
CA PHE A 152 -23.24 7.87 -14.26
C PHE A 152 -23.07 9.35 -14.61
N LEU A 153 -22.57 9.66 -15.81
CA LEU A 153 -22.36 11.02 -16.30
C LEU A 153 -23.68 11.76 -16.61
N GLU A 154 -24.72 11.03 -17.02
CA GLU A 154 -26.03 11.58 -17.41
C GLU A 154 -27.00 11.71 -16.22
N SER A 155 -26.85 10.90 -15.17
CA SER A 155 -27.61 11.03 -13.92
C SER A 155 -27.11 12.22 -13.10
N ARG A 156 -27.67 13.42 -13.32
CA ARG A 156 -27.35 14.65 -12.55
C ARG A 156 -27.69 14.52 -11.05
N PRO A 157 -27.14 15.40 -10.21
CA PRO A 157 -25.74 15.65 -9.92
C PRO A 157 -25.46 15.06 -8.52
N HIS A 158 -24.43 14.24 -8.33
CA HIS A 158 -23.96 14.10 -6.95
C HIS A 158 -23.51 15.50 -6.49
N PRO A 159 -24.04 16.05 -5.39
CA PRO A 159 -23.76 17.44 -5.00
C PRO A 159 -22.26 17.74 -4.83
N GLY A 160 -21.45 16.71 -4.58
CA GLY A 160 -19.99 16.78 -4.48
C GLY A 160 -19.23 16.77 -5.81
N LEU A 161 -19.84 16.37 -6.93
CA LEU A 161 -19.14 16.20 -8.22
C LEU A 161 -18.65 17.54 -8.80
N ASN A 162 -19.35 18.64 -8.54
CA ASN A 162 -18.91 20.00 -8.92
C ASN A 162 -17.69 20.50 -8.14
N HIS A 163 -17.30 19.81 -7.06
CA HIS A 163 -16.16 20.15 -6.20
C HIS A 163 -15.03 19.12 -6.31
N CYS A 164 -15.15 18.10 -7.15
CA CYS A 164 -14.08 17.16 -7.43
C CYS A 164 -13.24 17.65 -8.60
N SER A 165 -11.92 17.58 -8.44
CA SER A 165 -11.02 17.62 -9.58
C SER A 165 -11.35 16.47 -10.53
N PRO A 166 -11.16 16.64 -11.85
CA PRO A 166 -11.30 15.52 -12.77
C PRO A 166 -10.34 14.39 -12.33
N PRO A 167 -10.72 13.12 -12.58
CA PRO A 167 -9.80 12.02 -12.36
C PRO A 167 -8.52 12.26 -13.16
N LEU A 168 -7.38 11.90 -12.59
CA LEU A 168 -6.14 11.83 -13.37
C LEU A 168 -6.33 10.76 -14.45
N GLU A 169 -5.78 10.94 -15.65
CA GLU A 169 -5.78 9.90 -16.68
C GLU A 169 -4.34 9.51 -17.00
N VAL A 170 -4.05 8.20 -16.92
CA VAL A 170 -2.73 7.65 -17.27
C VAL A 170 -2.87 6.57 -18.33
N MET A 171 -2.05 6.66 -19.36
CA MET A 171 -1.81 5.61 -20.35
C MET A 171 -0.60 4.79 -19.88
N GLN A 172 -0.74 3.46 -19.79
CA GLN A 172 0.36 2.58 -19.45
C GLN A 172 0.68 1.66 -20.63
N GLU A 173 1.85 1.89 -21.22
CA GLU A 173 2.34 1.09 -22.33
C GLU A 173 3.04 -0.20 -21.86
N ALA A 174 3.26 -1.12 -22.81
CA ALA A 174 3.93 -2.38 -22.54
C ALA A 174 5.34 -2.17 -21.95
N GLY A 175 5.57 -2.77 -20.78
CA GLY A 175 6.84 -2.68 -20.05
C GLY A 175 6.90 -1.51 -19.05
N GLU A 176 5.97 -0.57 -19.09
CA GLU A 176 5.92 0.52 -18.11
C GLU A 176 5.41 0.02 -16.75
N MET A 177 5.77 0.73 -15.68
CA MET A 177 5.25 0.48 -14.33
C MET A 177 4.51 1.70 -13.82
N VAL A 178 3.42 1.48 -13.11
CA VAL A 178 2.66 2.53 -12.43
C VAL A 178 2.78 2.32 -10.93
N PHE A 179 3.19 3.38 -10.23
CA PHE A 179 3.08 3.48 -8.79
C PHE A 179 1.73 4.09 -8.43
N VAL A 180 0.88 3.32 -7.77
CA VAL A 180 -0.40 3.79 -7.23
C VAL A 180 -0.24 3.92 -5.71
N PRO A 181 -0.24 5.13 -5.14
CA PRO A 181 0.00 5.31 -3.72
C PRO A 181 -1.17 4.80 -2.86
N SER A 182 -0.92 4.63 -1.55
CA SER A 182 -1.93 4.14 -0.61
C SER A 182 -3.16 5.05 -0.59
N GLY A 183 -4.35 4.45 -0.59
CA GLY A 183 -5.62 5.17 -0.51
C GLY A 183 -6.10 5.81 -1.81
N TRP A 184 -5.34 5.75 -2.90
CA TRP A 184 -5.80 6.25 -4.19
C TRP A 184 -6.82 5.29 -4.82
N HIS A 185 -8.02 5.80 -5.09
CA HIS A 185 -9.04 5.06 -5.83
C HIS A 185 -8.72 5.08 -7.30
N HIS A 186 -8.83 3.93 -7.97
CA HIS A 186 -8.48 3.79 -9.37
C HIS A 186 -9.36 2.77 -10.06
N GLN A 187 -9.43 2.91 -11.37
CA GLN A 187 -10.11 2.04 -12.31
C GLN A 187 -9.16 1.82 -13.50
N VAL A 188 -9.15 0.61 -14.05
CA VAL A 188 -8.30 0.23 -15.20
C VAL A 188 -9.20 -0.19 -16.35
N HIS A 189 -8.89 0.28 -17.55
CA HIS A 189 -9.56 -0.13 -18.78
C HIS A 189 -8.55 -0.71 -19.79
N ASN A 190 -8.61 -2.01 -20.05
CA ASN A 190 -7.64 -2.62 -20.97
C ASN A 190 -8.03 -2.36 -22.43
N MET A 191 -7.22 -1.60 -23.15
CA MET A 191 -7.47 -1.31 -24.58
C MET A 191 -7.06 -2.47 -25.49
N GLU A 192 -6.19 -3.36 -25.01
CA GLU A 192 -5.74 -4.54 -25.72
C GLU A 192 -5.78 -5.78 -24.81
N ASP A 193 -5.40 -6.94 -25.35
CA ASP A 193 -5.19 -8.14 -24.54
C ASP A 193 -4.01 -7.93 -23.60
N THR A 194 -4.25 -7.95 -22.29
CA THR A 194 -3.27 -7.51 -21.29
C THR A 194 -2.83 -8.65 -20.37
N ILE A 195 -1.52 -8.78 -20.17
CA ILE A 195 -0.94 -9.45 -18.99
C ILE A 195 -0.36 -8.38 -18.07
N SER A 196 -0.74 -8.39 -16.80
CA SER A 196 -0.13 -7.53 -15.77
C SER A 196 0.23 -8.31 -14.51
N ILE A 197 1.29 -7.87 -13.83
CA ILE A 197 1.63 -8.30 -12.47
C ILE A 197 1.50 -7.09 -11.58
N ASN A 198 0.82 -7.25 -10.45
CA ASN A 198 0.87 -6.27 -9.38
C ASN A 198 1.59 -6.84 -8.16
N HIS A 199 2.13 -5.93 -7.35
CA HIS A 199 2.50 -6.25 -5.99
C HIS A 199 1.99 -5.15 -5.04
N ASN A 200 1.28 -5.55 -4.00
CA ASN A 200 0.91 -4.68 -2.89
C ASN A 200 1.94 -4.84 -1.76
N TRP A 201 2.45 -3.76 -1.17
CA TRP A 201 3.32 -3.86 0.01
C TRP A 201 2.99 -2.83 1.10
N VAL A 202 3.40 -3.17 2.32
CA VAL A 202 3.35 -2.29 3.49
C VAL A 202 4.77 -1.91 3.87
N ASN A 203 4.99 -0.65 4.21
CA ASN A 203 6.28 -0.12 4.66
C ASN A 203 6.08 0.96 5.74
N GLY A 204 7.18 1.56 6.20
CA GLY A 204 7.13 2.58 7.24
C GLY A 204 6.28 3.82 6.88
N CYS A 205 5.98 4.07 5.61
CA CYS A 205 5.17 5.22 5.19
C CYS A 205 3.66 4.99 5.33
N ASN A 206 3.19 3.75 5.19
CA ASN A 206 1.75 3.41 5.20
C ASN A 206 1.33 2.49 6.35
N LEU A 207 2.26 2.08 7.22
CA LEU A 207 1.97 1.18 8.33
C LEU A 207 0.86 1.69 9.27
N ALA A 208 0.84 3.00 9.55
CA ALA A 208 -0.20 3.62 10.35
C ALA A 208 -1.58 3.57 9.67
N ASN A 209 -1.63 3.70 8.34
CA ASN A 209 -2.86 3.60 7.57
C ASN A 209 -3.42 2.17 7.61
N MET A 210 -2.54 1.16 7.52
CA MET A 210 -2.95 -0.24 7.71
C MET A 210 -3.53 -0.48 9.09
N TRP A 211 -2.89 0.03 10.15
CA TRP A 211 -3.42 -0.09 11.50
C TRP A 211 -4.77 0.62 11.66
N HIS A 212 -4.93 1.80 11.07
CA HIS A 212 -6.21 2.52 11.08
C HIS A 212 -7.31 1.73 10.34
N PHE A 213 -7.00 1.16 9.18
CA PHE A 213 -7.92 0.32 8.42
C PHE A 213 -8.37 -0.90 9.22
N LEU A 214 -7.44 -1.61 9.86
CA LEU A 214 -7.79 -2.79 10.67
C LEU A 214 -8.74 -2.42 11.83
N GLN A 215 -8.58 -1.24 12.44
CA GLN A 215 -9.53 -0.75 13.44
C GLN A 215 -10.92 -0.49 12.84
N GLN A 216 -11.00 0.06 11.62
CA GLN A 216 -12.27 0.29 10.93
C GLN A 216 -12.96 -1.03 10.55
N GLU A 217 -12.21 -2.02 10.07
CA GLU A 217 -12.72 -3.35 9.74
C GLU A 217 -13.28 -4.06 10.97
N LEU A 218 -12.56 -4.02 12.10
CA LEU A 218 -13.08 -4.58 13.34
C LEU A 218 -14.35 -3.84 13.80
N CYS A 219 -14.36 -2.51 13.72
CA CYS A 219 -15.56 -1.72 14.02
C CYS A 219 -16.74 -2.11 13.11
N ALA A 220 -16.51 -2.36 11.83
CA ALA A 220 -17.54 -2.78 10.89
C ALA A 220 -18.11 -4.14 11.27
N VAL A 221 -17.25 -5.13 11.51
CA VAL A 221 -17.67 -6.45 12.00
C VAL A 221 -18.48 -6.34 13.28
N GLN A 222 -17.98 -5.59 14.27
CA GLN A 222 -18.65 -5.39 15.55
C GLN A 222 -20.03 -4.74 15.41
N ARG A 223 -20.23 -3.83 14.44
CA ARG A 223 -21.55 -3.24 14.15
C ARG A 223 -22.48 -4.28 13.52
N GLU A 224 -22.01 -5.02 12.53
CA GLU A 224 -22.82 -6.02 11.82
C GLU A 224 -23.29 -7.15 12.73
N VAL A 225 -22.42 -7.62 13.63
CA VAL A 225 -22.77 -8.70 14.59
C VAL A 225 -23.14 -8.20 15.98
N GLY A 226 -23.45 -6.90 16.09
CA GLY A 226 -23.65 -6.22 17.37
C GLY A 226 -24.84 -6.74 18.18
N GLU A 227 -25.89 -7.23 17.52
CA GLU A 227 -27.10 -7.71 18.19
C GLU A 227 -26.86 -8.93 19.08
N TRP A 228 -25.81 -9.71 18.80
CA TRP A 228 -25.48 -10.91 19.58
C TRP A 228 -24.49 -10.67 20.71
N LYS A 229 -23.99 -9.43 20.90
CA LYS A 229 -22.90 -9.11 21.82
C LYS A 229 -23.09 -9.65 23.24
N ASP A 230 -24.31 -9.53 23.78
CA ASP A 230 -24.62 -9.93 25.15
C ASP A 230 -25.03 -11.41 25.27
N THR A 231 -25.31 -12.07 24.15
CA THR A 231 -25.83 -13.46 24.11
C THR A 231 -24.81 -14.48 23.62
N MET A 232 -23.81 -14.05 22.86
CA MET A 232 -22.77 -14.89 22.28
C MET A 232 -21.55 -14.92 23.21
N PRO A 233 -21.18 -16.08 23.78
CA PRO A 233 -19.91 -16.24 24.49
C PRO A 233 -18.74 -15.89 23.57
N ASP A 234 -17.68 -15.29 24.12
CA ASP A 234 -16.48 -14.92 23.38
C ASP A 234 -16.73 -14.09 22.12
N TRP A 235 -17.78 -13.25 22.12
CA TRP A 235 -18.16 -12.41 20.98
C TRP A 235 -16.99 -11.61 20.39
N HIS A 236 -16.09 -11.09 21.23
CA HIS A 236 -14.89 -10.38 20.77
C HIS A 236 -13.92 -11.28 19.98
N HIS A 237 -13.77 -12.54 20.37
CA HIS A 237 -12.99 -13.52 19.63
C HIS A 237 -13.64 -13.82 18.27
N HIS A 238 -14.96 -14.02 18.26
CA HIS A 238 -15.70 -14.22 17.00
C HIS A 238 -15.59 -13.02 16.05
N CYS A 239 -15.58 -11.79 16.57
CA CYS A 239 -15.30 -10.61 15.76
C CYS A 239 -13.92 -10.68 15.09
N GLN A 240 -12.88 -11.12 15.80
CA GLN A 240 -11.53 -11.29 15.23
C GLN A 240 -11.50 -12.40 14.16
N VAL A 241 -12.28 -13.48 14.34
CA VAL A 241 -12.40 -14.56 13.34
C VAL A 241 -13.07 -14.06 12.06
N ILE A 242 -14.18 -13.34 12.18
CA ILE A 242 -14.89 -12.76 11.02
C ILE A 242 -14.01 -11.74 10.32
N MET A 243 -13.42 -10.81 11.08
CA MET A 243 -12.47 -9.83 10.56
C MET A 243 -11.37 -10.51 9.75
N ARG A 244 -10.71 -11.53 10.31
CA ARG A 244 -9.67 -12.29 9.60
C ARG A 244 -10.15 -12.82 8.25
N SER A 245 -11.39 -13.29 8.17
CA SER A 245 -11.97 -13.80 6.93
C SER A 245 -12.26 -12.70 5.91
N CYS A 246 -12.56 -11.48 6.36
CA CYS A 246 -12.88 -10.33 5.50
C CYS A 246 -11.63 -9.57 5.05
N SER A 247 -10.73 -9.27 5.98
CA SER A 247 -9.52 -8.44 5.76
C SER A 247 -8.26 -9.27 5.46
N GLY A 248 -8.31 -10.59 5.64
CA GLY A 248 -7.18 -11.50 5.49
C GLY A 248 -6.22 -11.54 6.69
N ILE A 249 -6.37 -10.64 7.67
CA ILE A 249 -5.50 -10.55 8.84
C ILE A 249 -6.27 -10.00 10.06
N ASN A 250 -6.07 -10.59 11.23
CA ASN A 250 -6.63 -10.08 12.48
C ASN A 250 -5.60 -9.30 13.32
N PHE A 251 -6.00 -8.77 14.47
CA PHE A 251 -5.12 -7.97 15.32
C PHE A 251 -3.90 -8.76 15.84
N LYS A 252 -4.08 -10.04 16.20
CA LYS A 252 -2.98 -10.90 16.67
C LYS A 252 -1.96 -11.15 15.57
N GLU A 253 -2.43 -11.44 14.36
CA GLU A 253 -1.58 -11.64 13.19
C GLU A 253 -0.90 -10.34 12.75
N PHE A 254 -1.57 -9.19 12.89
CA PHE A 254 -0.96 -7.88 12.65
C PHE A 254 0.20 -7.60 13.62
N TYR A 255 0.06 -7.93 14.91
CA TYR A 255 1.19 -7.88 15.83
C TYR A 255 2.34 -8.80 15.38
N HIS A 256 2.05 -10.05 14.99
CA HIS A 256 3.09 -10.95 14.47
C HIS A 256 3.79 -10.39 13.23
N PHE A 257 3.05 -9.75 12.33
CA PHE A 257 3.61 -9.05 11.18
C PHE A 257 4.58 -7.94 11.61
N LEU A 258 4.19 -7.07 12.55
CA LEU A 258 5.07 -6.05 13.11
C LEU A 258 6.31 -6.67 13.76
N LYS A 259 6.12 -7.71 14.57
CA LYS A 259 7.17 -8.41 15.30
C LYS A 259 8.25 -8.95 14.37
N VAL A 260 7.88 -9.65 13.31
CA VAL A 260 8.84 -10.24 12.34
C VAL A 260 9.72 -9.15 11.70
N ILE A 261 9.12 -8.00 11.36
CA ILE A 261 9.86 -6.89 10.77
C ILE A 261 10.75 -6.24 11.83
N ALA A 262 10.20 -5.97 13.02
CA ALA A 262 10.88 -5.35 14.14
C ALA A 262 12.13 -6.13 14.54
N GLU A 263 12.02 -7.45 14.75
CA GLU A 263 13.17 -8.30 15.12
C GLU A 263 14.28 -8.23 14.07
N ARG A 264 13.93 -8.27 12.78
CA ARG A 264 14.93 -8.13 11.71
C ARG A 264 15.60 -6.76 11.73
N ARG A 265 14.86 -5.68 11.99
CA ARG A 265 15.43 -4.33 12.09
C ARG A 265 16.28 -4.13 13.34
N LEU A 266 15.87 -4.69 14.47
CA LEU A 266 16.63 -4.69 15.71
C LEU A 266 17.96 -5.45 15.58
N LEU A 267 17.99 -6.55 14.81
CA LEU A 267 19.22 -7.26 14.48
C LEU A 267 20.16 -6.38 13.65
N LEU A 268 19.66 -5.78 12.56
CA LEU A 268 20.44 -4.86 11.73
C LEU A 268 20.92 -3.63 12.53
N ALA A 269 20.12 -3.12 13.45
CA ALA A 269 20.47 -2.00 14.30
C ALA A 269 21.69 -2.27 15.20
N LYS A 270 21.85 -3.51 15.67
CA LYS A 270 23.02 -3.92 16.48
C LYS A 270 24.31 -3.98 15.66
N GLU A 271 24.21 -4.18 14.34
CA GLU A 271 25.34 -4.21 13.42
C GLU A 271 25.80 -2.80 12.99
N ILE A 272 24.94 -1.78 13.18
CA ILE A 272 25.29 -0.36 12.98
C ILE A 272 26.14 0.10 14.17
N GLY A 273 27.42 -0.28 14.19
CA GLY A 273 28.39 0.19 15.19
C GLY A 273 28.74 1.69 15.02
N PRO A 274 29.45 2.30 15.98
CA PRO A 274 29.80 3.73 15.97
C PRO A 274 30.88 4.15 14.95
N GLY A 275 31.21 3.29 13.98
CA GLY A 275 32.18 3.55 12.92
C GLY A 275 31.54 3.32 11.56
N GLU A 276 31.67 4.32 10.69
CA GLU A 276 31.11 4.37 9.33
C GLU A 276 31.19 3.02 8.59
N VAL A 277 30.04 2.49 8.20
CA VAL A 277 29.98 1.36 7.27
C VAL A 277 29.65 1.92 5.89
N GLU A 278 30.68 2.00 5.05
CA GLU A 278 30.58 2.21 3.61
C GLU A 278 29.65 1.18 2.96
N TYR A 279 29.00 1.62 1.87
CA TYR A 279 28.05 0.85 1.08
C TYR A 279 28.68 -0.44 0.52
N GLY A 280 28.41 -1.57 1.17
CA GLY A 280 28.56 -2.88 0.57
C GLY A 280 27.36 -3.19 -0.32
N GLU A 281 27.58 -3.34 -1.62
CA GLU A 281 26.64 -3.97 -2.56
C GLU A 281 26.38 -5.43 -2.13
N GLY A 282 25.49 -5.65 -1.16
CA GLY A 282 25.23 -7.02 -0.69
C GLY A 282 24.24 -7.23 0.46
N SER A 283 23.84 -6.22 1.23
CA SER A 283 22.91 -6.43 2.36
C SER A 283 21.75 -5.42 2.42
N GLY A 284 20.70 -5.71 1.66
CA GLY A 284 19.31 -5.61 2.08
C GLY A 284 18.66 -4.23 2.24
N LEU A 285 19.12 -3.38 3.17
CA LEU A 285 18.56 -2.05 3.48
C LEU A 285 19.62 -1.22 4.21
N GLY A 286 19.87 0.03 3.79
CA GLY A 286 20.87 0.89 4.42
C GLY A 286 20.51 1.31 5.86
N PRO A 287 21.50 1.65 6.72
CA PRO A 287 21.31 1.99 8.14
C PRO A 287 20.18 2.99 8.41
N GLN A 288 20.05 4.01 7.57
CA GLN A 288 19.05 5.08 7.74
C GLN A 288 17.62 4.57 7.51
N GLN A 289 17.42 3.61 6.60
CA GLN A 289 16.11 2.97 6.42
C GLN A 289 15.75 2.13 7.64
N THR A 290 16.71 1.42 8.23
CA THR A 290 16.50 0.62 9.44
C THR A 290 16.01 1.49 10.60
N ILE A 291 16.68 2.64 10.82
CA ILE A 291 16.28 3.60 11.86
C ILE A 291 14.87 4.14 11.60
N PHE A 292 14.58 4.52 10.36
CA PHE A 292 13.25 4.99 9.96
C PHE A 292 12.17 3.93 10.21
N ASP A 293 12.40 2.69 9.79
CA ASP A 293 11.45 1.59 9.97
C ASP A 293 11.19 1.31 11.46
N ILE A 294 12.25 1.27 12.30
CA ILE A 294 12.11 1.12 13.76
C ILE A 294 11.24 2.22 14.33
N SER A 295 11.49 3.48 13.96
CA SER A 295 10.70 4.63 14.42
C SER A 295 9.22 4.50 14.08
N ARG A 296 8.90 4.08 12.84
CA ARG A 296 7.52 3.92 12.39
C ARG A 296 6.83 2.72 13.05
N ILE A 297 7.54 1.62 13.27
CA ILE A 297 7.00 0.45 13.97
C ILE A 297 6.72 0.78 15.44
N ALA A 298 7.63 1.44 16.14
CA ALA A 298 7.43 1.84 17.54
C ALA A 298 6.19 2.74 17.70
N GLU A 299 6.03 3.72 16.81
CA GLU A 299 4.88 4.62 16.81
C GLU A 299 3.54 3.88 16.61
N VAL A 300 3.48 2.93 15.67
CA VAL A 300 2.27 2.12 15.45
C VAL A 300 2.04 1.14 16.60
N LEU A 301 3.08 0.47 17.09
CA LEU A 301 2.98 -0.49 18.17
C LEU A 301 2.53 0.16 19.48
N ALA A 302 2.96 1.39 19.76
CA ALA A 302 2.45 2.19 20.88
C ALA A 302 0.93 2.40 20.78
N SER A 303 0.40 2.65 19.57
CA SER A 303 -1.05 2.74 19.34
C SER A 303 -1.76 1.39 19.49
N VAL A 304 -1.12 0.29 19.07
CA VAL A 304 -1.67 -1.07 19.21
C VAL A 304 -1.81 -1.46 20.69
N VAL A 305 -0.77 -1.26 21.49
CA VAL A 305 -0.73 -1.64 22.92
C VAL A 305 -1.84 -0.96 23.74
N VAL A 306 -2.12 0.32 23.47
CA VAL A 306 -3.15 1.08 24.19
C VAL A 306 -4.55 0.91 23.61
N ASN A 307 -4.71 0.17 22.51
CA ASN A 307 -6.01 0.02 21.86
C ASN A 307 -6.94 -0.90 22.68
N PRO A 308 -8.15 -0.44 23.06
CA PRO A 308 -9.05 -1.21 23.92
C PRO A 308 -9.54 -2.52 23.33
N ASP A 309 -9.58 -2.67 21.99
CA ASP A 309 -9.97 -3.92 21.34
C ASP A 309 -8.80 -4.88 21.21
N PHE A 310 -7.57 -4.37 21.04
CA PHE A 310 -6.36 -5.17 21.11
C PHE A 310 -6.15 -5.77 22.51
N GLN A 311 -6.44 -5.01 23.58
CA GLN A 311 -6.37 -5.50 24.96
C GLN A 311 -7.33 -6.68 25.25
N LYS A 312 -8.33 -6.91 24.39
CA LYS A 312 -9.24 -8.07 24.50
C LYS A 312 -8.74 -9.30 23.72
N VAL A 313 -7.67 -9.16 22.94
CA VAL A 313 -7.05 -10.26 22.19
C VAL A 313 -6.21 -11.10 23.14
N ASP A 314 -6.30 -12.43 23.02
CA ASP A 314 -5.42 -13.33 23.78
C ASP A 314 -3.97 -13.26 23.27
N THR A 315 -3.13 -12.56 24.05
CA THR A 315 -1.70 -12.37 23.83
C THR A 315 -0.82 -13.36 24.60
N SER A 316 -1.39 -14.30 25.37
CA SER A 316 -0.64 -15.18 26.28
C SER A 316 0.47 -16.01 25.61
N MET A 317 0.25 -16.37 24.34
CA MET A 317 1.19 -17.16 23.53
C MET A 317 2.17 -16.30 22.72
N LEU A 318 2.11 -14.98 22.83
CA LEU A 318 3.02 -14.07 22.13
C LEU A 318 4.37 -13.99 22.86
N SER A 319 5.45 -14.01 22.09
CA SER A 319 6.81 -13.79 22.58
C SER A 319 7.62 -13.05 21.52
N PRO A 320 8.21 -11.89 21.82
CA PRO A 320 8.02 -11.10 23.04
C PRO A 320 6.55 -10.67 23.24
N GLN A 321 6.20 -10.11 24.41
CA GLN A 321 4.92 -9.42 24.54
C GLN A 321 4.95 -8.10 23.75
N PRO A 322 3.79 -7.56 23.34
CA PRO A 322 3.73 -6.28 22.61
C PRO A 322 4.41 -5.11 23.33
N GLU A 323 4.24 -5.01 24.64
CA GLU A 323 4.85 -4.01 25.52
C GLU A 323 6.38 -4.16 25.56
N ASP A 324 6.86 -5.40 25.71
CA ASP A 324 8.30 -5.70 25.75
C ASP A 324 8.99 -5.36 24.42
N LEU A 325 8.33 -5.65 23.29
CA LEU A 325 8.85 -5.31 21.97
C LEU A 325 8.87 -3.79 21.76
N LEU A 326 7.84 -3.09 22.21
CA LEU A 326 7.78 -1.62 22.15
C LEU A 326 8.94 -1.02 22.94
N GLN A 327 9.16 -1.47 24.17
CA GLN A 327 10.27 -1.02 25.00
C GLN A 327 11.62 -1.23 24.31
N GLN A 328 11.86 -2.41 23.71
CA GLN A 328 13.11 -2.68 22.97
C GLN A 328 13.32 -1.72 21.80
N LEU A 329 12.26 -1.39 21.05
CA LEU A 329 12.33 -0.45 19.94
C LEU A 329 12.65 0.96 20.44
N GLU A 330 12.01 1.40 21.53
CA GLU A 330 12.25 2.71 22.15
C GLU A 330 13.67 2.86 22.71
N GLU A 331 14.21 1.82 23.34
CA GLU A 331 15.60 1.79 23.84
C GLU A 331 16.60 1.95 22.68
N VAL A 332 16.40 1.23 21.58
CA VAL A 332 17.23 1.36 20.38
C VAL A 332 17.12 2.77 19.80
N MET A 333 15.91 3.33 19.66
CA MET A 333 15.74 4.71 19.20
C MET A 333 16.43 5.74 20.10
N ALA A 334 16.36 5.57 21.42
CA ALA A 334 17.00 6.47 22.38
C ALA A 334 18.54 6.44 22.28
N SER A 335 19.12 5.30 21.89
CA SER A 335 20.56 5.19 21.62
C SER A 335 20.99 5.77 20.25
N MET A 336 20.05 6.20 19.41
CA MET A 336 20.29 6.60 18.02
C MET A 336 20.12 8.12 17.71
N GLU A 337 19.73 8.99 18.66
CA GLU A 337 19.66 10.46 18.47
C GLU A 337 20.51 11.29 19.49
N PRO A 338 21.23 12.35 19.07
CA PRO A 338 21.90 12.55 17.79
C PRO A 338 23.42 12.77 17.93
N LEU A 339 24.17 12.14 17.01
CA LEU A 339 25.50 12.57 16.54
C LEU A 339 25.38 13.34 15.23
#